data_AF-A0A3D5NXG8-F1
#
_entry.id   AF-A0A3D5NXG8-F1
#
_cell.length_a   1.000
_cell.length_b   1.000
_cell.length_c   1.000
_cell.angle_alpha   90.00
_cell.angle_beta   90.00
_cell.angle_gamma   90.00
#
_symmetry.space_group_name_H-M   'P 1'
#
loop_
_entity.id
_entity.type
_entity.pdbx_description
1 polymer ?
#
loop_
_entity_poly.entity_id
_entity_poly.type
_entity_poly.pdbx_seq_one_letter_code
_entity_poly.pdbx_strand_id
1 'polypeptide(L)'
;APDNNDSFKEITGVEHHTITGPHPAGNISVQVYYIDRLHSGEVIWYISPFDTARIGQLLKNGRYPNETIVAITGAPIEKRHYIKTLAGAPMASFLPQNLSDNVHRILSGTILSGTHASLEGFIGFYDHTVTAIPEVLKKRFLGWMDPGFNLPSYGSTFLSSLFKNKKFVQNTDLNGDERAFVATGNYEKVMPMDILPVNLAKAVLIEDVELMEQLGILEVAPEDFALCTYVCPSKIEFGEIIEHGLTLIEKEG
;
A
#
# COMPACT_ATOMS: atom_id res chain seq x y z
N ALA A 1 -5.41 21.70 7.16
CA ALA A 1 -6.70 21.48 7.85
C ALA A 1 -6.84 22.53 8.93
N PRO A 2 -7.96 23.25 9.05
CA PRO A 2 -8.24 24.06 10.21
C PRO A 2 -9.02 23.20 11.22
N ASP A 3 -8.39 22.82 12.31
CA ASP A 3 -8.89 23.09 13.65
C ASP A 3 -7.81 22.76 14.69
N ASN A 4 -7.54 23.79 15.49
CA ASN A 4 -6.35 24.03 16.28
C ASN A 4 -6.55 23.50 17.71
N ASN A 5 -6.96 22.24 17.83
CA ASN A 5 -7.19 21.57 19.12
C ASN A 5 -6.47 20.21 19.09
N ASP A 6 -5.14 20.27 19.05
CA ASP A 6 -4.30 19.09 18.92
C ASP A 6 -4.14 18.44 20.30
N SER A 7 -5.21 17.77 20.76
CA SER A 7 -5.26 17.06 22.04
C SER A 7 -4.12 16.06 22.22
N PHE A 8 -3.46 15.67 21.12
CA PHE A 8 -2.26 14.84 21.15
C PHE A 8 -1.04 15.56 21.71
N LYS A 9 -0.90 16.88 21.50
CA LYS A 9 0.24 17.67 22.02
C LYS A 9 0.25 17.85 23.54
N GLU A 10 -0.88 17.60 24.19
CA GLU A 10 -1.01 17.71 25.65
C GLU A 10 -0.58 16.42 26.37
N ILE A 11 -0.31 15.33 25.63
CA ILE A 11 0.10 14.05 26.20
C ILE A 11 1.55 14.16 26.72
N THR A 12 1.75 13.87 27.99
CA THR A 12 3.07 13.89 28.63
C THR A 12 3.72 12.49 28.63
N GLY A 13 5.05 12.43 28.59
CA GLY A 13 5.79 11.16 28.64
C GLY A 13 5.89 10.44 27.29
N VAL A 14 5.66 11.16 26.20
CA VAL A 14 5.79 10.68 24.82
C VAL A 14 6.67 11.63 24.02
N GLU A 15 7.32 11.10 22.98
CA GLU A 15 7.99 11.91 21.97
C GLU A 15 7.08 12.07 20.75
N HIS A 16 6.97 13.30 20.24
CA HIS A 16 6.12 13.62 19.10
C HIS A 16 6.95 13.80 17.84
N HIS A 17 6.81 12.89 16.88
CA HIS A 17 7.39 13.02 15.56
C HIS A 17 6.33 13.50 14.56
N THR A 18 6.61 14.60 13.85
CA THR A 18 5.76 15.09 12.76
C THR A 18 6.37 14.69 11.43
N ILE A 19 5.62 13.96 10.61
CA ILE A 19 6.08 13.44 9.33
C ILE A 19 5.29 14.11 8.22
N THR A 20 6.00 14.61 7.21
CA THR A 20 5.40 15.29 6.06
C THR A 20 6.06 14.83 4.78
N GLY A 21 5.26 14.57 3.74
CA GLY A 21 5.76 14.14 2.45
C GLY A 21 4.70 13.39 1.66
N PRO A 22 4.98 13.03 0.40
CA PRO A 22 4.14 12.11 -0.35
C PRO A 22 4.22 10.70 0.26
N HIS A 23 3.30 9.81 -0.16
CA HIS A 23 3.45 8.38 0.08
C HIS A 23 4.82 7.91 -0.45
N PRO A 24 5.58 7.06 0.28
CA PRO A 24 5.17 6.27 1.46
C PRO A 24 5.50 6.87 2.85
N ALA A 25 5.47 8.20 3.04
CA ALA A 25 5.72 8.82 4.35
C ALA A 25 4.80 8.32 5.51
N GLY A 26 3.66 7.71 5.19
CA GLY A 26 2.72 7.15 6.17
C GLY A 26 2.99 5.69 6.54
N ASN A 27 3.90 4.98 5.85
CA ASN A 27 4.18 3.58 6.10
C ASN A 27 5.01 3.43 7.38
N ILE A 28 4.67 2.46 8.24
CA ILE A 28 5.28 2.31 9.56
C ILE A 28 6.80 2.08 9.46
N SER A 29 7.25 1.17 8.60
CA SER A 29 8.68 0.88 8.42
C SER A 29 9.48 2.12 8.04
N VAL A 30 8.93 2.98 7.18
CA VAL A 30 9.55 4.25 6.79
C VAL A 30 9.64 5.21 7.99
N GLN A 31 8.61 5.29 8.83
CA GLN A 31 8.65 6.12 10.03
C GLN A 31 9.70 5.60 11.02
N VAL A 32 9.70 4.29 11.27
CA VAL A 32 10.65 3.61 12.14
C VAL A 32 12.07 3.85 11.66
N TYR A 33 12.35 3.67 10.36
CA TYR A 33 13.66 3.91 9.76
C TYR A 33 14.26 5.29 10.09
N TYR A 34 13.43 6.34 10.13
CA TYR A 34 13.87 7.71 10.42
C TYR A 34 13.82 8.11 11.89
N ILE A 35 13.02 7.42 12.71
CA ILE A 35 12.84 7.72 14.14
C ILE A 35 13.82 6.89 14.98
N ASP A 36 13.75 5.57 14.83
CA ASP A 36 14.52 4.59 15.58
C ASP A 36 14.78 3.38 14.67
N ARG A 37 15.90 3.45 13.94
CA ARG A 37 16.22 2.47 12.91
C ARG A 37 16.41 1.10 13.55
N LEU A 38 15.64 0.11 13.08
CA LEU A 38 15.66 -1.24 13.62
C LEU A 38 17.01 -1.94 13.39
N HIS A 39 17.57 -2.54 14.44
CA HIS A 39 18.74 -3.42 14.34
C HIS A 39 18.40 -4.89 14.59
N SER A 40 19.29 -5.79 14.17
CA SER A 40 19.13 -7.23 14.41
C SER A 40 19.01 -7.52 15.92
N GLY A 41 17.99 -8.29 16.29
CA GLY A 41 17.66 -8.62 17.68
C GLY A 41 16.77 -7.60 18.39
N GLU A 42 16.44 -6.46 17.77
CA GLU A 42 15.51 -5.48 18.30
C GLU A 42 14.07 -5.76 17.85
N VAL A 43 13.11 -5.31 18.66
CA VAL A 43 11.68 -5.43 18.34
C VAL A 43 11.00 -4.10 18.60
N ILE A 44 10.46 -3.52 17.54
CA ILE A 44 9.65 -2.30 17.62
C ILE A 44 8.17 -2.67 17.49
N TRP A 45 7.38 -2.21 18.46
CA TRP A 45 5.94 -2.40 18.45
C TRP A 45 5.28 -1.14 17.91
N TYR A 46 4.28 -1.31 17.07
CA TYR A 46 3.44 -0.22 16.61
C TYR A 46 1.97 -0.55 16.82
N ILE A 47 1.15 0.50 16.89
CA ILE A 47 -0.29 0.38 16.98
C ILE A 47 -0.93 1.53 16.21
N SER A 48 -2.02 1.25 15.49
CA SER A 48 -2.72 2.28 14.75
C SER A 48 -3.35 3.31 15.70
N PRO A 49 -3.56 4.56 15.26
CA PRO A 49 -4.34 5.54 16.03
C PRO A 49 -5.77 5.05 16.33
N PHE A 50 -6.36 4.25 15.42
CA PHE A 50 -7.70 3.68 15.60
C PHE A 50 -7.74 2.67 16.74
N ASP A 51 -6.75 1.77 16.81
CA ASP A 51 -6.66 0.75 17.85
C ASP A 51 -6.26 1.35 19.20
N THR A 52 -5.40 2.38 19.20
CA THR A 52 -5.08 3.15 20.40
C THR A 52 -6.33 3.78 21.02
N ALA A 53 -7.17 4.41 20.19
CA ALA A 53 -8.45 4.95 20.63
C ALA A 53 -9.41 3.83 21.12
N ARG A 54 -9.41 2.66 20.47
CA ARG A 54 -10.21 1.51 20.86
C ARG A 54 -9.82 0.97 22.24
N ILE A 55 -8.53 0.86 22.54
CA ILE A 55 -8.01 0.50 23.87
C ILE A 55 -8.47 1.51 24.92
N GLY A 56 -8.35 2.81 24.64
CA GLY A 56 -8.82 3.85 25.54
C GLY A 56 -10.32 3.75 25.87
N GLN A 57 -11.16 3.46 24.86
CA GLN A 57 -12.59 3.23 25.07
C GLN A 57 -12.89 1.95 25.86
N LEU A 58 -12.16 0.86 25.60
CA LEU A 58 -12.28 -0.38 26.35
C LEU A 58 -11.99 -0.15 27.84
N LEU A 59 -10.87 0.51 28.16
CA LEU A 59 -10.47 0.81 29.53
C LEU A 59 -11.49 1.72 30.23
N LYS A 60 -12.04 2.70 29.51
CA LYS A 60 -13.03 3.64 30.06
C LYS A 60 -14.39 3.00 30.33
N ASN A 61 -14.86 2.14 29.43
CA ASN A 61 -16.23 1.64 29.43
C ASN A 61 -16.35 0.18 29.94
N GLY A 62 -15.24 -0.54 30.08
CA GLY A 62 -15.21 -1.96 30.43
C GLY A 62 -15.79 -2.90 29.36
N ARG A 63 -16.00 -2.40 28.13
CA ARG A 63 -16.59 -3.14 27.02
C ARG A 63 -15.81 -2.87 25.74
N TYR A 64 -15.54 -3.93 24.98
CA TYR A 64 -14.82 -3.83 23.72
C TYR A 64 -15.65 -3.06 22.67
N PRO A 65 -15.14 -1.92 22.14
CA PRO A 65 -15.81 -1.21 21.07
C PRO A 65 -15.49 -1.88 19.74
N ASN A 66 -16.50 -2.47 19.11
CA ASN A 66 -16.37 -3.19 17.85
C ASN A 66 -16.64 -2.32 16.61
N GLU A 67 -16.76 -1.01 16.79
CA GLU A 67 -16.98 -0.07 15.68
C GLU A 67 -15.65 0.35 15.05
N THR A 68 -15.66 0.57 13.74
CA THR A 68 -14.54 1.07 12.95
C THR A 68 -15.03 2.10 11.94
N ILE A 69 -14.13 3.00 11.53
CA ILE A 69 -14.37 3.95 10.45
C ILE A 69 -13.66 3.44 9.21
N VAL A 70 -14.39 3.40 8.09
CA VAL A 70 -13.86 2.93 6.81
C VAL A 70 -14.07 4.01 5.75
N ALA A 71 -13.02 4.32 4.99
CA ALA A 71 -13.10 5.18 3.81
C ALA A 71 -13.58 4.37 2.60
N ILE A 72 -14.67 4.79 1.97
CA ILE A 72 -15.17 4.18 0.73
C ILE A 72 -14.71 5.02 -0.46
N THR A 73 -13.83 4.45 -1.27
CA THR A 73 -13.09 5.16 -2.32
C THR A 73 -13.09 4.42 -3.65
N GLY A 74 -12.59 5.06 -4.70
CA GLY A 74 -12.53 4.47 -6.03
C GLY A 74 -13.21 5.31 -7.11
N ALA A 75 -12.85 5.05 -8.37
CA ALA A 75 -13.44 5.72 -9.53
C ALA A 75 -14.89 5.30 -9.81
N PRO A 76 -15.28 4.01 -9.68
CA PRO A 76 -16.66 3.56 -9.87
C PRO A 76 -17.65 4.05 -8.81
N ILE A 77 -17.16 4.61 -7.69
CA ILE A 77 -18.00 5.07 -6.58
C ILE A 77 -18.29 6.56 -6.75
N GLU A 78 -19.56 6.89 -7.02
CA GLU A 78 -20.01 8.27 -7.20
C GLU A 78 -19.87 9.11 -5.92
N LYS A 79 -20.32 8.56 -4.80
CA LYS A 79 -20.30 9.20 -3.48
C LYS A 79 -19.25 8.55 -2.60
N ARG A 80 -18.02 9.03 -2.68
CA ARG A 80 -16.93 8.65 -1.78
C ARG A 80 -17.13 9.33 -0.42
N HIS A 81 -17.08 8.56 0.66
CA HIS A 81 -17.37 9.03 2.01
C HIS A 81 -16.77 8.10 3.06
N TYR A 82 -16.75 8.55 4.31
CA TYR A 82 -16.46 7.69 5.46
C TYR A 82 -17.74 7.09 5.99
N ILE A 83 -17.69 5.82 6.37
CA ILE A 83 -18.76 5.13 7.09
C ILE A 83 -18.27 4.73 8.48
N LYS A 84 -19.21 4.63 9.41
CA LYS A 84 -19.00 3.94 10.69
C LYS A 84 -19.68 2.58 10.60
N THR A 85 -18.93 1.51 10.77
CA THR A 85 -19.41 0.13 10.64
C THR A 85 -18.80 -0.75 11.74
N LEU A 86 -19.14 -2.03 11.76
CA LEU A 86 -18.51 -3.01 12.66
C LEU A 86 -17.22 -3.55 12.03
N ALA A 87 -16.22 -3.85 12.86
CA ALA A 87 -15.04 -4.60 12.44
C ALA A 87 -15.50 -5.96 11.88
N GLY A 88 -15.04 -6.30 10.67
CA GLY A 88 -15.48 -7.51 9.95
C GLY A 88 -16.92 -7.44 9.44
N ALA A 89 -17.51 -6.24 9.26
CA ALA A 89 -18.79 -6.12 8.56
C ALA A 89 -18.68 -6.60 7.10
N PRO A 90 -19.70 -7.29 6.57
CA PRO A 90 -19.69 -7.74 5.18
C PRO A 90 -19.69 -6.55 4.23
N MET A 91 -18.87 -6.60 3.18
CA MET A 91 -18.69 -5.49 2.23
C MET A 91 -20.02 -5.03 1.62
N ALA A 92 -20.92 -5.97 1.30
CA ALA A 92 -22.26 -5.68 0.79
C ALA A 92 -23.13 -4.82 1.72
N SER A 93 -22.84 -4.74 3.03
CA SER A 93 -23.63 -3.92 3.95
C SER A 93 -23.43 -2.41 3.76
N PHE A 94 -22.33 -2.01 3.12
CA PHE A 94 -21.98 -0.59 2.96
C PHE A 94 -21.47 -0.22 1.57
N LEU A 95 -21.16 -1.20 0.71
CA LEU A 95 -20.82 -0.94 -0.68
C LEU A 95 -22.07 -0.86 -1.58
N PRO A 96 -22.03 -0.03 -2.64
CA PRO A 96 -23.09 0.02 -3.63
C PRO A 96 -23.31 -1.35 -4.30
N GLN A 97 -24.55 -1.82 -4.33
CA GLN A 97 -24.91 -3.15 -4.90
C GLN A 97 -24.82 -3.22 -6.43
N ASN A 98 -24.60 -2.08 -7.09
CA ASN A 98 -24.32 -2.02 -8.52
C ASN A 98 -22.83 -2.23 -8.84
N LEU A 99 -21.97 -2.34 -7.83
CA LEU A 99 -20.64 -2.91 -8.03
C LEU A 99 -20.80 -4.37 -8.45
N SER A 100 -19.90 -4.82 -9.31
CA SER A 100 -19.96 -6.15 -9.90
C SER A 100 -18.54 -6.57 -10.19
N ASP A 101 -18.15 -7.74 -9.70
CA ASP A 101 -16.77 -8.24 -9.80
C ASP A 101 -16.30 -8.42 -11.24
N ASN A 102 -17.23 -8.59 -12.19
CA ASN A 102 -16.91 -8.67 -13.62
C ASN A 102 -16.55 -7.32 -14.24
N VAL A 103 -16.91 -6.21 -13.61
CA VAL A 103 -16.74 -4.84 -14.13
C VAL A 103 -15.85 -4.01 -13.22
N HIS A 104 -15.73 -4.39 -11.96
CA HIS A 104 -15.02 -3.65 -10.93
C HIS A 104 -14.21 -4.62 -10.07
N ARG A 105 -12.96 -4.24 -9.78
CA ARG A 105 -12.15 -4.86 -8.74
C ARG A 105 -12.42 -4.17 -7.42
N ILE A 106 -12.82 -4.91 -6.40
CA ILE A 106 -12.94 -4.41 -5.03
C ILE A 106 -11.68 -4.79 -4.27
N LEU A 107 -11.11 -3.83 -3.55
CA LEU A 107 -9.92 -4.00 -2.73
C LEU A 107 -10.25 -3.67 -1.28
N SER A 108 -9.87 -4.54 -0.36
CA SER A 108 -9.67 -4.17 1.04
C SER A 108 -8.31 -3.47 1.14
N GLY A 109 -8.31 -2.20 1.52
CA GLY A 109 -7.13 -1.35 1.49
C GLY A 109 -7.09 -0.41 0.28
N THR A 110 -5.88 -0.01 -0.10
CA THR A 110 -5.62 0.99 -1.16
C THR A 110 -5.34 0.32 -2.51
N ILE A 111 -5.18 1.11 -3.58
CA ILE A 111 -4.73 0.55 -4.87
C ILE A 111 -3.26 0.09 -4.86
N LEU A 112 -2.45 0.59 -3.93
CA LEU A 112 -1.01 0.29 -3.89
C LEU A 112 -0.69 -0.96 -3.08
N SER A 113 -1.49 -1.25 -2.06
CA SER A 113 -1.22 -2.30 -1.07
C SER A 113 -2.46 -3.09 -0.65
N GLY A 114 -3.58 -2.91 -1.35
CA GLY A 114 -4.84 -3.57 -1.01
C GLY A 114 -4.93 -5.00 -1.50
N THR A 115 -5.71 -5.80 -0.80
CA THR A 115 -6.00 -7.19 -1.15
C THR A 115 -7.32 -7.30 -1.90
N HIS A 116 -7.39 -8.22 -2.86
CA HIS A 116 -8.63 -8.46 -3.60
C HIS A 116 -9.74 -8.95 -2.66
N ALA A 117 -10.91 -8.31 -2.75
CA ALA A 117 -12.12 -8.67 -2.03
C ALA A 117 -13.32 -8.71 -2.99
N SER A 118 -14.45 -9.22 -2.51
CA SER A 118 -15.74 -9.19 -3.21
C SER A 118 -16.82 -8.54 -2.34
N LEU A 119 -18.02 -8.35 -2.90
CA LEU A 119 -19.18 -7.89 -2.12
C LEU A 119 -19.58 -8.85 -1.00
N GLU A 120 -19.37 -10.15 -1.20
CA GLU A 120 -19.61 -11.21 -0.22
C GLU A 120 -18.47 -11.33 0.80
N GLY A 121 -17.34 -10.67 0.54
CA GLY A 121 -16.18 -10.65 1.42
C GLY A 121 -16.31 -9.67 2.58
N PHE A 122 -15.20 -9.50 3.28
CA PHE A 122 -15.07 -8.67 4.47
C PHE A 122 -13.86 -7.75 4.33
N ILE A 123 -13.90 -6.62 5.05
CA ILE A 123 -12.72 -5.77 5.19
C ILE A 123 -11.65 -6.49 6.04
N GLY A 124 -10.40 -6.37 5.60
CA GLY A 124 -9.23 -6.87 6.31
C GLY A 124 -9.09 -6.23 7.69
N PHE A 125 -8.44 -6.93 8.60
CA PHE A 125 -8.37 -6.54 10.02
C PHE A 125 -7.68 -5.19 10.23
N TYR A 126 -6.58 -4.94 9.50
CA TYR A 126 -5.80 -3.68 9.57
C TYR A 126 -6.27 -2.63 8.56
N ASP A 127 -7.25 -2.95 7.71
CA ASP A 127 -7.70 -2.06 6.65
C ASP A 127 -8.78 -1.10 7.14
N HIS A 128 -8.57 0.19 6.86
CA HIS A 128 -9.53 1.27 7.12
C HIS A 128 -10.02 1.95 5.83
N THR A 129 -9.78 1.32 4.69
CA THR A 129 -10.18 1.81 3.37
C THR A 129 -10.69 0.65 2.54
N VAL A 130 -11.69 0.92 1.71
CA VAL A 130 -12.13 0.02 0.65
C VAL A 130 -12.08 0.80 -0.65
N THR A 131 -11.46 0.20 -1.67
CA THR A 131 -11.22 0.84 -2.96
C THR A 131 -11.86 0.03 -4.07
N ALA A 132 -12.73 0.63 -4.87
CA ALA A 132 -13.20 0.02 -6.12
C ALA A 132 -12.46 0.63 -7.33
N ILE A 133 -11.99 -0.20 -8.25
CA ILE A 133 -11.38 0.24 -9.52
C ILE A 133 -12.03 -0.50 -10.70
N PRO A 134 -12.01 0.05 -11.92
CA PRO A 134 -12.50 -0.68 -13.09
C PRO A 134 -11.69 -1.95 -13.36
N GLU A 135 -12.40 -3.02 -13.70
CA GLU A 135 -11.83 -4.28 -14.15
C GLU A 135 -11.53 -4.24 -15.64
N VAL A 136 -10.32 -4.65 -16.04
CA VAL A 136 -9.93 -4.73 -17.45
C VAL A 136 -10.06 -6.16 -17.96
N LEU A 137 -11.19 -6.45 -18.61
CA LEU A 137 -11.49 -7.77 -19.16
C LEU A 137 -10.87 -8.05 -20.55
N LYS A 138 -10.44 -7.00 -21.26
CA LYS A 138 -9.96 -7.11 -22.65
C LYS A 138 -8.54 -6.59 -22.77
N LYS A 139 -7.70 -7.35 -23.47
CA LYS A 139 -6.36 -6.90 -23.85
C LYS A 139 -6.44 -5.61 -24.66
N ARG A 140 -5.49 -4.70 -24.39
CA ARG A 140 -5.43 -3.39 -25.02
C ARG A 140 -5.31 -3.50 -26.55
N PHE A 141 -6.06 -2.66 -27.27
CA PHE A 141 -6.01 -2.60 -28.72
C PHE A 141 -4.60 -2.19 -29.17
N LEU A 142 -3.98 -2.93 -30.11
CA LEU A 142 -2.59 -2.77 -30.60
C LEU A 142 -1.45 -3.12 -29.62
N GLY A 143 -1.73 -3.54 -28.39
CA GLY A 143 -0.70 -4.03 -27.45
C GLY A 143 0.47 -3.05 -27.27
N TRP A 144 1.70 -3.50 -27.56
CA TRP A 144 2.92 -2.69 -27.48
C TRP A 144 2.99 -1.54 -28.51
N MET A 145 2.21 -1.60 -29.60
CA MET A 145 2.16 -0.56 -30.64
C MET A 145 1.21 0.59 -30.30
N ASP A 146 0.46 0.50 -29.19
CA ASP A 146 -0.44 1.56 -28.77
C ASP A 146 0.39 2.82 -28.36
N PRO A 147 0.17 3.97 -29.02
CA PRO A 147 0.87 5.22 -28.72
C PRO A 147 0.59 5.76 -27.30
N GLY A 148 -0.43 5.24 -26.61
CA GLY A 148 -0.56 5.37 -25.17
C GLY A 148 -0.96 6.76 -24.67
N PHE A 149 -1.79 7.49 -25.42
CA PHE A 149 -2.23 8.86 -25.06
C PHE A 149 -2.96 8.96 -23.71
N ASN A 150 -3.52 7.86 -23.22
CA ASN A 150 -4.30 7.77 -21.98
C ASN A 150 -3.67 6.84 -20.93
N LEU A 151 -2.39 6.48 -21.08
CA LEU A 151 -1.73 5.53 -20.18
C LEU A 151 -0.93 6.27 -19.10
N PRO A 152 -1.11 5.93 -17.82
CA PRO A 152 -0.18 6.39 -16.80
C PRO A 152 1.20 5.77 -17.08
N SER A 153 2.23 6.60 -17.13
CA SER A 153 3.62 6.15 -17.28
C SER A 153 4.51 6.95 -16.36
N TYR A 154 5.33 6.24 -15.60
CA TYR A 154 6.40 6.86 -14.83
C TYR A 154 7.55 7.32 -15.74
N GLY A 155 7.82 6.58 -16.83
CA GLY A 155 8.79 6.96 -17.85
C GLY A 155 8.17 7.81 -18.97
N SER A 156 9.02 8.40 -19.81
CA SER A 156 8.58 9.15 -21.00
C SER A 156 8.26 8.23 -22.21
N THR A 157 7.94 6.96 -21.97
CA THR A 157 7.77 5.94 -23.02
C THR A 157 6.42 6.01 -23.73
N PHE A 158 5.42 6.65 -23.13
CA PHE A 158 4.10 6.88 -23.75
C PHE A 158 3.89 8.37 -24.05
N LEU A 159 3.09 8.68 -25.09
CA LEU A 159 2.76 10.05 -25.48
C LEU A 159 1.97 10.81 -24.40
N SER A 160 1.37 10.10 -23.43
CA SER A 160 0.79 10.70 -22.24
C SER A 160 1.79 11.55 -21.44
N SER A 161 3.08 11.24 -21.50
CA SER A 161 4.14 12.01 -20.83
C SER A 161 4.31 13.45 -21.35
N LEU A 162 3.82 13.74 -22.57
CA LEU A 162 3.78 15.11 -23.12
C LEU A 162 2.71 15.99 -22.45
N PHE A 163 1.69 15.40 -21.83
CA PHE A 163 0.58 16.10 -21.20
C PHE A 163 0.72 16.08 -19.67
N LYS A 164 1.51 17.02 -19.13
CA LYS A 164 1.70 17.21 -17.70
C LYS A 164 0.34 17.41 -16.99
N ASN A 165 0.16 16.79 -15.82
CA ASN A 165 -1.04 16.89 -14.94
C ASN A 165 -2.32 16.18 -15.41
N LYS A 166 -2.25 15.29 -16.40
CA LYS A 166 -3.40 14.45 -16.74
C LYS A 166 -3.73 13.49 -15.59
N LYS A 167 -4.99 13.49 -15.15
CA LYS A 167 -5.49 12.52 -14.16
C LYS A 167 -5.94 11.27 -14.88
N PHE A 168 -5.50 10.12 -14.41
CA PHE A 168 -5.85 8.82 -14.96
C PHE A 168 -6.77 8.09 -13.98
N VAL A 169 -7.79 7.43 -14.52
CA VAL A 169 -8.55 6.42 -13.78
C VAL A 169 -7.69 5.17 -13.76
N GLN A 170 -7.21 4.81 -12.57
CA GLN A 170 -6.45 3.57 -12.39
C GLN A 170 -7.40 2.37 -12.48
N ASN A 171 -6.91 1.27 -13.04
CA ASN A 171 -7.65 0.04 -13.32
C ASN A 171 -6.71 -1.16 -13.15
N THR A 172 -7.18 -2.38 -13.44
CA THR A 172 -6.38 -3.61 -13.30
C THR A 172 -5.43 -3.91 -14.47
N ASP A 173 -5.23 -3.00 -15.43
CA ASP A 173 -4.31 -3.23 -16.55
C ASP A 173 -2.85 -3.06 -16.12
N LEU A 174 -2.01 -4.05 -16.45
CA LEU A 174 -0.55 -3.98 -16.28
C LEU A 174 0.08 -2.89 -17.15
N ASN A 175 -0.59 -2.46 -18.23
CA ASN A 175 -0.12 -1.45 -19.17
C ASN A 175 1.26 -1.77 -19.77
N GLY A 176 1.52 -3.07 -19.98
CA GLY A 176 2.76 -3.63 -20.50
C GLY A 176 2.81 -5.14 -20.27
N ASP A 177 3.91 -5.76 -20.68
CA ASP A 177 4.15 -7.19 -20.52
C ASP A 177 5.33 -7.43 -19.57
N GLU A 178 5.36 -8.59 -18.93
CA GLU A 178 6.48 -9.07 -18.12
C GLU A 178 7.76 -9.15 -18.94
N ARG A 179 8.88 -8.72 -18.34
CA ARG A 179 10.20 -8.74 -18.98
C ARG A 179 11.26 -9.14 -17.96
N ALA A 180 12.47 -9.46 -18.45
CA ALA A 180 13.61 -9.70 -17.58
C ALA A 180 13.83 -8.53 -16.59
N PHE A 181 14.36 -8.85 -15.41
CA PHE A 181 14.62 -7.87 -14.35
C PHE A 181 15.73 -6.90 -14.77
N VAL A 182 15.35 -5.67 -15.17
CA VAL A 182 16.28 -4.61 -15.54
C VAL A 182 16.43 -3.60 -14.41
N ALA A 183 17.69 -3.29 -14.07
CA ALA A 183 18.05 -2.19 -13.19
C ALA A 183 17.98 -0.87 -13.97
N THR A 184 16.95 -0.06 -13.73
CA THR A 184 16.71 1.20 -14.47
C THR A 184 17.00 2.47 -13.67
N GLY A 185 17.36 2.36 -12.39
CA GLY A 185 17.59 3.50 -11.49
C GLY A 185 16.31 4.26 -11.09
N ASN A 186 15.12 3.73 -11.44
CA ASN A 186 13.84 4.37 -11.12
C ASN A 186 13.29 3.95 -9.75
N TYR A 187 13.72 2.80 -9.23
CA TYR A 187 13.23 2.27 -7.96
C TYR A 187 13.75 3.13 -6.80
N GLU A 188 15.01 3.55 -6.87
CA GLU A 188 15.69 4.40 -5.90
C GLU A 188 15.07 5.79 -5.79
N LYS A 189 14.34 6.24 -6.82
CA LYS A 189 13.63 7.55 -6.79
C LYS A 189 12.33 7.50 -6.00
N VAL A 190 11.79 6.30 -5.76
CA VAL A 190 10.53 6.10 -5.05
C VAL A 190 10.70 5.34 -3.73
N MET A 191 11.88 4.76 -3.50
CA MET A 191 12.28 4.18 -2.22
C MET A 191 12.69 5.31 -1.26
N PRO A 192 11.99 5.50 -0.13
CA PRO A 192 12.33 6.57 0.82
C PRO A 192 13.52 6.22 1.73
N MET A 193 13.93 4.96 1.82
CA MET A 193 14.98 4.48 2.73
C MET A 193 16.30 4.27 1.97
N ASP A 194 17.43 4.19 2.68
CA ASP A 194 18.72 3.78 2.10
C ASP A 194 18.77 2.26 1.88
N ILE A 195 17.87 1.78 1.02
CA ILE A 195 17.70 0.39 0.62
C ILE A 195 17.91 0.32 -0.87
N LEU A 196 18.67 -0.68 -1.33
CA LEU A 196 18.89 -0.95 -2.75
C LEU A 196 17.81 -1.92 -3.26
N PRO A 197 16.69 -1.45 -3.85
CA PRO A 197 15.50 -2.29 -4.02
C PRO A 197 15.76 -3.45 -4.97
N VAL A 198 16.54 -3.20 -6.03
CA VAL A 198 16.91 -4.23 -7.01
C VAL A 198 17.83 -5.28 -6.41
N ASN A 199 18.82 -4.85 -5.62
CA ASN A 199 19.77 -5.77 -5.02
C ASN A 199 19.08 -6.63 -3.97
N LEU A 200 18.25 -6.02 -3.13
CA LEU A 200 17.49 -6.74 -2.12
C LEU A 200 16.54 -7.76 -2.76
N ALA A 201 15.74 -7.33 -3.75
CA ALA A 201 14.85 -8.25 -4.47
C ALA A 201 15.62 -9.41 -5.13
N LYS A 202 16.81 -9.15 -5.70
CA LYS A 202 17.66 -10.21 -6.27
C LYS A 202 18.21 -11.16 -5.21
N ALA A 203 18.63 -10.66 -4.06
CA ALA A 203 19.07 -11.49 -2.93
C ALA A 203 17.95 -12.42 -2.48
N VAL A 204 16.72 -11.90 -2.38
CA VAL A 204 15.54 -12.70 -2.07
C VAL A 204 15.28 -13.77 -3.14
N LEU A 205 15.35 -13.43 -4.43
CA LEU A 205 15.12 -14.37 -5.53
C LEU A 205 16.14 -15.51 -5.62
N ILE A 206 17.35 -15.32 -5.08
CA ILE A 206 18.37 -16.38 -5.00
C ILE A 206 18.42 -17.04 -3.61
N GLU A 207 17.48 -16.68 -2.73
CA GLU A 207 17.35 -17.20 -1.36
C GLU A 207 18.63 -17.03 -0.51
N ASP A 208 19.40 -15.96 -0.74
CA ASP A 208 20.62 -15.64 0.03
C ASP A 208 20.29 -14.81 1.27
N VAL A 209 19.97 -15.50 2.38
CA VAL A 209 19.50 -14.87 3.62
C VAL A 209 20.52 -13.93 4.24
N GLU A 210 21.81 -14.31 4.27
CA GLU A 210 22.88 -13.45 4.76
C GLU A 210 22.94 -12.12 3.99
N LEU A 211 22.81 -12.19 2.66
CA LEU A 211 22.78 -11.00 1.82
C LEU A 211 21.48 -10.18 1.99
N MET A 212 20.33 -10.83 2.21
CA MET A 212 19.06 -10.13 2.50
C MET A 212 19.18 -9.28 3.77
N GLU A 213 19.73 -9.84 4.85
CA GLU A 213 19.97 -9.12 6.10
C GLU A 213 20.91 -7.93 5.91
N GLN A 214 22.03 -8.13 5.21
CA GLN A 214 22.98 -7.05 4.90
C GLN A 214 22.36 -5.92 4.06
N LEU A 215 21.34 -6.24 3.26
CA LEU A 215 20.62 -5.28 2.43
C LEU A 215 19.39 -4.66 3.12
N GLY A 216 19.16 -4.96 4.39
CA GLY A 216 18.16 -4.30 5.24
C GLY A 216 16.74 -4.87 5.10
N ILE A 217 16.58 -6.15 4.75
CA ILE A 217 15.27 -6.82 4.68
C ILE A 217 14.43 -6.68 5.97
N LEU A 218 15.07 -6.66 7.15
CA LEU A 218 14.39 -6.56 8.45
C LEU A 218 13.79 -5.18 8.71
N GLU A 219 14.25 -4.15 7.99
CA GLU A 219 13.84 -2.77 8.17
C GLU A 219 12.62 -2.39 7.31
N VAL A 220 12.12 -3.33 6.50
CA VAL A 220 11.13 -3.06 5.46
C VAL A 220 9.95 -4.02 5.50
N ALA A 221 8.85 -3.60 4.90
CA ALA A 221 7.64 -4.39 4.70
C ALA A 221 7.24 -4.39 3.21
N PRO A 222 6.42 -5.36 2.75
CA PRO A 222 5.98 -5.46 1.36
C PRO A 222 5.37 -4.15 0.81
N GLU A 223 4.60 -3.42 1.61
CA GLU A 223 3.95 -2.16 1.22
C GLU A 223 4.94 -1.02 0.95
N ASP A 224 6.17 -1.07 1.46
CA ASP A 224 7.21 -0.07 1.19
C ASP A 224 7.68 -0.14 -0.26
N PHE A 225 7.50 -1.30 -0.90
CA PHE A 225 7.87 -1.55 -2.28
C PHE A 225 6.70 -1.39 -3.26
N ALA A 226 5.51 -1.00 -2.79
CA ALA A 226 4.34 -0.82 -3.65
C ALA A 226 4.60 0.18 -4.79
N LEU A 227 5.32 1.27 -4.51
CA LEU A 227 5.73 2.21 -5.56
C LEU A 227 6.81 1.62 -6.48
N CYS A 228 7.70 0.76 -5.99
CA CYS A 228 8.68 0.07 -6.82
C CYS A 228 7.98 -0.84 -7.84
N THR A 229 6.97 -1.60 -7.41
CA THR A 229 6.08 -2.37 -8.30
C THR A 229 5.40 -1.45 -9.32
N TYR A 230 4.77 -0.37 -8.86
CA TYR A 230 4.04 0.56 -9.73
C TYR A 230 4.91 1.17 -10.84
N VAL A 231 6.14 1.57 -10.51
CA VAL A 231 7.07 2.17 -11.50
C VAL A 231 7.86 1.13 -12.28
N CYS A 232 7.73 -0.17 -11.98
CA CYS A 232 8.51 -1.22 -12.60
C CYS A 232 8.18 -1.35 -14.09
N PRO A 233 9.16 -1.14 -14.99
CA PRO A 233 8.94 -1.42 -16.40
C PRO A 233 8.76 -2.92 -16.66
N SER A 234 9.40 -3.79 -15.87
CA SER A 234 9.42 -5.25 -16.05
C SER A 234 8.21 -5.97 -15.43
N LYS A 235 7.31 -5.25 -14.75
CA LYS A 235 6.12 -5.83 -14.07
C LYS A 235 6.50 -6.86 -13.00
N ILE A 236 7.51 -6.50 -12.22
CA ILE A 236 7.93 -7.29 -11.07
C ILE A 236 7.10 -6.89 -9.86
N GLU A 237 6.51 -7.88 -9.22
CA GLU A 237 5.77 -7.74 -7.97
C GLU A 237 6.75 -7.71 -6.79
N PHE A 238 7.33 -6.55 -6.52
CA PHE A 238 8.31 -6.40 -5.43
C PHE A 238 7.71 -6.75 -4.06
N GLY A 239 6.44 -6.40 -3.81
CA GLY A 239 5.77 -6.74 -2.56
C GLY A 239 5.79 -8.24 -2.28
N GLU A 240 5.41 -9.07 -3.27
CA GLU A 240 5.42 -10.53 -3.15
C GLU A 240 6.84 -11.08 -2.94
N ILE A 241 7.84 -10.51 -3.62
CA ILE A 241 9.25 -10.88 -3.42
C ILE A 241 9.66 -10.60 -1.98
N ILE A 242 9.39 -9.41 -1.46
CA ILE A 242 9.79 -9.03 -0.09
C ILE A 242 9.04 -9.86 0.96
N GLU A 243 7.75 -10.12 0.77
CA GLU A 243 6.97 -11.03 1.62
C GLU A 243 7.59 -12.43 1.66
N HIS A 244 8.02 -12.95 0.50
CA HIS A 244 8.73 -14.22 0.43
C HIS A 244 10.06 -14.20 1.20
N GLY A 245 10.85 -13.13 1.07
CA GLY A 245 12.11 -12.97 1.79
C GLY A 245 11.93 -12.94 3.31
N LEU A 246 10.94 -12.18 3.81
CA LEU A 246 10.59 -12.16 5.23
C LEU A 246 10.14 -13.54 5.73
N THR A 247 9.37 -14.27 4.92
CA THR A 247 8.94 -15.64 5.24
C THR A 247 10.12 -16.63 5.27
N LEU A 248 11.13 -16.44 4.44
CA LEU A 248 12.35 -17.26 4.47
C LEU A 248 13.13 -17.02 5.75
N ILE A 249 13.33 -15.77 6.14
CA ILE A 249 14.02 -15.40 7.37
C ILE A 249 13.34 -16.01 8.57
N GLU A 250 12.01 -15.86 8.71
CA GLU A 250 11.25 -16.45 9.82
C GLU A 250 11.42 -17.98 9.92
N LYS A 251 11.63 -18.66 8.79
CA LYS A 251 11.87 -20.11 8.78
C LYS A 251 13.30 -20.48 9.17
N GLU A 252 14.26 -19.60 8.93
CA GLU A 252 15.68 -19.83 9.21
C GLU A 252 16.12 -19.37 10.61
N GLY A 253 15.45 -18.38 11.21
CA GLY A 253 15.71 -17.94 12.59
C GLY A 253 15.21 -16.54 12.90
#